data_AF-A0A173V4K7-F1
#
_entry.id   AF-A0A173V4K7-F1
#
_cell.length_a   1.000
_cell.length_b   1.000
_cell.length_c   1.000
_cell.angle_alpha   90.00
_cell.angle_beta   90.00
_cell.angle_gamma   90.00
#
_symmetry.space_group_name_H-M   'P 1'
#
loop_
_entity.id
_entity.type
_entity.pdbx_description
1 polymer ?
#
loop_
_entity_poly.entity_id
_entity_poly.type
_entity_poly.pdbx_seq_one_letter_code
_entity_poly.pdbx_strand_id
1 'polypeptide(L)' 'MTNQSTIDKLIEMRLTAMADAFRIQMDDPAMKEVPFEDRFGMLVDVEYSNRKNNRLKK' A
#
# COMPACT_ATOMS: atom_id res chain seq x y z
N MET A 1 -2.76 -13.66 -11.63
CA MET A 1 -1.87 -13.12 -10.59
C MET A 1 -2.66 -13.06 -9.31
N THR A 2 -2.19 -13.68 -8.23
CA THR A 2 -2.91 -13.69 -6.94
C THR A 2 -2.59 -12.43 -6.14
N ASN A 3 -3.45 -12.04 -5.20
CA ASN A 3 -3.19 -10.91 -4.29
C ASN A 3 -1.88 -11.11 -3.51
N GLN A 4 -1.58 -12.35 -3.12
CA GLN A 4 -0.30 -12.71 -2.49
C GLN A 4 0.89 -12.41 -3.41
N SER A 5 0.82 -12.78 -4.70
CA SER A 5 1.89 -12.45 -5.65
C SER A 5 2.07 -10.95 -5.84
N THR A 6 1.01 -10.14 -5.75
CA THR A 6 1.12 -8.68 -5.76
C THR A 6 1.85 -8.16 -4.52
N ILE A 7 1.48 -8.67 -3.35
CA ILE A 7 2.11 -8.32 -2.07
C ILE A 7 3.60 -8.66 -2.07
N ASP A 8 3.96 -9.86 -2.54
CA ASP A 8 5.35 -10.30 -2.60
C ASP A 8 6.18 -9.36 -3.51
N LYS A 9 5.65 -8.99 -4.68
CA LYS A 9 6.28 -8.01 -5.58
C LYS A 9 6.43 -6.63 -4.95
N LEU A 10 5.44 -6.15 -4.20
CA LEU A 10 5.54 -4.87 -3.48
C LEU A 10 6.68 -4.90 -2.46
N ILE A 11 6.83 -6.01 -1.73
CA ILE A 11 7.93 -6.20 -0.77
C ILE A 11 9.28 -6.25 -1.49
N GLU A 12 9.39 -7.02 -2.58
CA GLU A 12 10.61 -7.10 -3.41
C GLU A 12 11.05 -5.73 -3.95
N MET A 13 10.09 -4.89 -4.34
CA MET A 13 10.33 -3.51 -4.79
C MET A 13 10.59 -2.51 -3.65
N ARG A 14 10.64 -2.97 -2.39
CA ARG A 14 10.79 -2.13 -1.19
C ARG A 14 9.67 -1.10 -1.03
N LEU A 15 8.44 -1.49 -1.39
CA LEU A 15 7.20 -0.74 -1.17
C LEU A 15 6.45 -1.37 0.01
N THR A 16 7.14 -1.55 1.14
CA THR A 16 6.63 -2.36 2.26
C THR A 16 5.41 -1.75 2.94
N ALA A 17 5.36 -0.42 3.09
CA ALA A 17 4.19 0.23 3.67
C ALA A 17 3.00 0.21 2.71
N MET A 18 3.25 0.25 1.39
CA MET A 18 2.22 0.00 0.38
C MET A 18 1.63 -1.41 0.49
N ALA A 19 2.49 -2.42 0.68
CA ALA A 19 2.06 -3.82 0.82
C ALA A 19 1.16 -4.02 2.05
N ASP A 20 1.51 -3.40 3.18
CA ASP A 20 0.72 -3.47 4.40
C ASP A 20 -0.62 -2.76 4.25
N ALA A 21 -0.64 -1.57 3.65
CA ALA A 21 -1.87 -0.84 3.36
C ALA A 21 -2.79 -1.62 2.39
N PHE A 22 -2.21 -2.31 1.41
CA PHE A 22 -2.97 -3.14 0.47
C PHE A 22 -3.66 -4.32 1.18
N ARG A 23 -2.99 -4.96 2.14
CA ARG A 23 -3.62 -6.00 2.98
C ARG A 23 -4.80 -5.44 3.77
N ILE A 24 -4.63 -4.26 4.40
CA ILE A 24 -5.70 -3.60 5.16
C ILE A 24 -6.89 -3.28 4.25
N GLN A 25 -6.65 -2.74 3.05
CA GLN A 25 -7.74 -2.44 2.11
C GLN A 25 -8.50 -3.69 1.64
N MET A 26 -7.84 -4.85 1.57
CA MET A 26 -8.49 -6.11 1.21
C MET A 26 -9.43 -6.63 2.31
N ASP A 27 -9.06 -6.41 3.57
CA ASP A 27 -9.81 -6.88 4.73
C ASP A 27 -10.92 -5.90 5.15
N ASP A 28 -10.86 -4.65 4.69
CA ASP A 28 -11.86 -3.61 4.98
C ASP A 28 -13.01 -3.61 3.95
N PRO A 29 -14.25 -3.99 4.35
CA PRO A 29 -15.40 -3.96 3.46
C PRO A 29 -15.73 -2.56 2.94
N ALA A 30 -15.42 -1.49 3.69
CA ALA A 30 -15.70 -0.12 3.27
C ALA A 30 -14.86 0.27 2.03
N MET A 31 -13.70 -0.34 1.86
CA MET A 31 -12.83 -0.10 0.71
C MET A 31 -13.42 -0.63 -0.60
N LYS A 32 -14.40 -1.54 -0.57
CA LYS A 32 -15.07 -2.03 -1.78
C LYS A 32 -15.90 -0.95 -2.48
N GLU A 33 -16.43 0.00 -1.72
CA GLU A 33 -17.23 1.12 -2.23
C GLU A 33 -16.37 2.30 -2.71
N VAL A 34 -15.06 2.28 -2.44
CA VAL A 34 -14.13 3.31 -2.87
C VAL A 34 -13.66 3.02 -4.30
N PRO A 35 -13.65 4.01 -5.22
CA PRO A 35 -13.07 3.87 -6.55
C PRO A 35 -11.62 3.35 -6.51
N PHE A 36 -11.22 2.64 -7.56
CA PHE A 36 -9.89 2.04 -7.62
C PHE A 36 -8.78 3.09 -7.55
N GLU A 37 -8.96 4.21 -8.25
CA GLU A 37 -8.01 5.32 -8.35
C GLU A 37 -7.77 5.95 -6.98
N ASP A 38 -8.83 6.11 -6.18
CA ASP A 38 -8.76 6.65 -4.82
C ASP A 38 -8.03 5.67 -3.90
N ARG A 39 -8.40 4.37 -3.95
CA ARG A 39 -7.68 3.33 -3.20
C ARG A 39 -6.20 3.30 -3.56
N PHE A 40 -5.87 3.38 -4.85
CA PHE A 40 -4.50 3.38 -5.33
C PHE A 40 -3.74 4.63 -4.84
N GLY A 41 -4.37 5.81 -4.89
CA GLY A 41 -3.82 7.04 -4.31
C GLY A 41 -3.47 6.88 -2.83
N MET A 42 -4.38 6.31 -2.03
CA MET A 42 -4.13 6.03 -0.61
C MET A 42 -2.91 5.11 -0.38
N LEU A 43 -2.76 4.06 -1.20
CA LEU A 43 -1.62 3.15 -1.12
C LEU A 43 -0.29 3.86 -1.40
N VAL A 44 -0.26 4.71 -2.43
CA VAL A 44 0.91 5.50 -2.81
C VAL A 44 1.27 6.52 -1.73
N ASP A 45 0.27 7.19 -1.17
CA ASP A 45 0.46 8.21 -0.12
C ASP A 45 1.05 7.62 1.16
N VAL A 46 0.62 6.42 1.56
CA VAL A 46 1.16 5.71 2.72
C VAL A 46 2.65 5.42 2.51
N GLU A 47 3.01 4.86 1.36
CA GLU A 47 4.41 4.54 1.05
C GLU A 47 5.28 5.79 0.91
N TYR A 48 4.78 6.83 0.24
CA TYR A 48 5.47 8.10 0.10
C TYR A 48 5.75 8.75 1.47
N SER A 49 4.74 8.78 2.35
CA SER A 49 4.86 9.31 3.70
C SER A 49 5.86 8.50 4.54
N ASN A 50 5.83 7.17 4.43
CA ASN A 50 6.81 6.30 5.08
C ASN A 50 8.25 6.61 4.63
N ARG A 51 8.48 6.77 3.32
CA ARG A 51 9.80 7.13 2.76
C ARG A 51 10.26 8.50 3.24
N LYS A 52 9.36 9.49 3.28
CA LYS A 52 9.67 10.84 3.78
C LYS A 52 10.04 10.83 5.26
N ASN A 53 9.29 10.10 6.08
CA ASN A 53 9.53 9.98 7.51
C ASN A 53 10.85 9.26 7.81
N ASN A 54 11.19 8.21 7.06
CA ASN A 54 12.46 7.50 7.21
C ASN A 54 13.66 8.34 6.80
N ARG A 55 13.48 9.34 5.90
CA ARG A 55 14.52 10.31 5.57
C ARG A 55 14.76 11.33 6.69
N LEU A 56 13.71 11.71 7.44
CA LEU A 56 13.82 12.66 8.56
C LEU A 56 14.41 12.04 9.83
N LYS A 57 14.35 10.72 9.95
CA LYS A 57 14.93 9.96 11.08
C LYS A 57 16.41 9.58 10.89
N LYS A 58 16.98 9.86 9.71
CA LYS A 58 18.41 9.68 9.42
C LYS A 58 19.14 11.01 9.55
#